data_AF-A0A4Y2IX46-F1
#
_entry.id   AF-A0A4Y2IX46-F1
#
_cell.length_a   1.000
_cell.length_b   1.000
_cell.length_c   1.000
_cell.angle_alpha   90.00
_cell.angle_beta   90.00
_cell.angle_gamma   90.00
#
_symmetry.space_group_name_H-M   'P 1'
#
loop_
_entity.id
_entity.type
_entity.pdbx_description
1 polymer ?
#
loop_
_entity_poly.entity_id
_entity_poly.type
_entity_poly.pdbx_seq_one_letter_code
_entity_poly.pdbx_strand_id
1 'polypeptide(L)'
;MVWAGISLGGHTDLHVFHGGTLTGVRYRDEILDPYVRSYAALELPTHSPDLNPIEHLWDYFGRQVAALSPPRSLDELEQGLLRVWSSLPISVSDNLIDSMESRCRQCIQVRGGHIPY
;
A
#
# COMPACT_ATOMS: atom_id res chain seq x y z
N MET A 1 -13.10 1.25 -2.78
CA MET A 1 -11.71 0.83 -3.14
C MET A 1 -10.80 1.95 -2.71
N VAL A 2 -9.57 1.64 -2.30
CA VAL A 2 -8.61 2.64 -1.85
C VAL A 2 -7.29 2.54 -2.60
N TRP A 3 -6.53 3.63 -2.64
CA TRP A 3 -5.17 3.68 -3.14
C TRP A 3 -4.30 4.51 -2.20
N ALA A 4 -3.04 4.12 -2.05
CA ALA A 4 -2.02 4.94 -1.43
C ALA A 4 -0.63 4.53 -1.94
N GLY A 5 0.36 5.38 -1.70
CA GLY A 5 1.77 5.10 -1.89
C GLY A 5 2.55 5.20 -0.59
N ILE A 6 3.69 4.50 -0.51
CA ILE A 6 4.65 4.61 0.59
C ILE A 6 6.05 4.92 0.07
N SER A 7 6.83 5.58 0.91
CA SER A 7 8.23 5.94 0.65
C SER A 7 9.01 6.01 1.96
N LEU A 8 10.33 6.11 1.90
CA LEU A 8 11.10 6.48 3.09
C LEU A 8 10.61 7.82 3.61
N GLY A 9 10.33 7.90 4.90
CA GLY A 9 9.74 9.06 5.55
C GLY A 9 8.21 9.04 5.63
N GLY A 10 7.52 7.98 5.16
CA GLY A 10 6.11 7.75 5.45
C GLY A 10 5.27 7.33 4.24
N HIS A 11 4.03 7.81 4.20
CA HIS A 11 3.04 7.41 3.19
C HIS A 11 2.23 8.61 2.69
N THR A 12 1.65 8.49 1.50
CA THR A 12 0.73 9.48 0.94
C THR A 12 -0.56 9.53 1.76
N ASP A 13 -1.43 10.48 1.44
CA ASP A 13 -2.83 10.39 1.85
C ASP A 13 -3.49 9.13 1.24
N LEU A 14 -4.49 8.60 1.94
CA LEU A 14 -5.30 7.48 1.45
C LEU A 14 -6.39 8.01 0.53
N HIS A 15 -6.30 7.68 -0.76
CA HIS A 15 -7.32 8.02 -1.74
C HIS A 15 -8.44 6.99 -1.70
N VAL A 16 -9.67 7.44 -1.50
CA VAL A 16 -10.87 6.58 -1.48
C VAL A 16 -11.65 6.80 -2.77
N PHE A 17 -11.80 5.76 -3.58
CA PHE A 17 -12.60 5.83 -4.79
C PHE A 17 -14.08 5.61 -4.49
N HIS A 18 -14.89 6.62 -4.79
CA HIS A 18 -16.35 6.52 -4.75
C HIS A 18 -16.88 6.01 -6.10
N GLY A 19 -17.58 4.87 -6.06
CA GLY A 19 -18.31 4.27 -7.19
C GLY A 19 -17.46 3.83 -8.39
N GLY A 20 -18.02 2.93 -9.21
CA GLY A 20 -17.43 2.52 -10.50
C GLY A 20 -16.11 1.75 -10.42
N THR A 21 -15.55 1.46 -11.60
CA THR A 21 -14.26 0.75 -11.74
C THR A 21 -13.13 1.77 -11.94
N LEU A 22 -11.94 1.45 -11.43
CA LEU A 22 -10.73 2.22 -11.74
C LEU A 22 -10.28 1.90 -13.16
N THR A 23 -10.53 2.84 -14.09
CA THR A 23 -10.05 2.76 -15.47
C THR A 23 -8.64 3.35 -15.58
N GLY A 24 -7.92 3.06 -16.67
CA GLY A 24 -6.59 3.66 -16.89
C GLY A 24 -6.62 5.19 -16.96
N VAL A 25 -7.70 5.78 -17.52
CA VAL A 25 -7.92 7.23 -17.54
C VAL A 25 -8.08 7.77 -16.12
N ARG A 26 -8.96 7.13 -15.34
CA ARG A 26 -9.21 7.52 -13.95
C ARG A 26 -7.96 7.39 -13.08
N TYR A 27 -7.18 6.33 -13.29
CA TYR A 27 -5.91 6.14 -12.58
C TYR A 27 -4.88 7.20 -12.94
N ARG A 28 -4.77 7.57 -14.22
CA ARG A 28 -3.88 8.66 -14.61
C ARG A 28 -4.30 9.98 -13.95
N ASP A 29 -5.56 10.36 -14.11
CA ASP A 29 -6.05 11.68 -13.72
C ASP A 29 -6.13 11.84 -12.18
N GLU A 30 -6.57 10.80 -11.46
CA GLU A 30 -6.73 10.87 -10.00
C GLU A 30 -5.46 10.49 -9.23
N ILE A 31 -4.52 9.74 -9.82
CA ILE A 31 -3.36 9.18 -9.09
C ILE A 31 -2.02 9.56 -9.71
N LEU A 32 -1.79 9.29 -10.99
CA LEU A 32 -0.48 9.52 -11.57
C LEU A 32 -0.15 11.01 -11.67
N ASP A 33 -1.06 11.81 -12.20
CA ASP A 33 -0.81 13.24 -12.41
C ASP A 33 -0.62 14.02 -11.10
N PRO A 34 -1.38 13.76 -10.01
CA PRO A 34 -1.18 14.46 -8.74
C PRO A 34 0.05 13.98 -7.95
N TYR A 35 0.37 12.68 -7.99
CA TYR A 35 1.35 12.09 -7.06
C TYR A 35 2.68 11.70 -7.71
N VAL A 36 2.72 11.37 -9.01
CA VAL A 36 3.91 10.80 -9.68
C VAL A 36 4.54 11.82 -10.62
N ARG A 37 5.52 12.58 -10.12
CA ARG A 37 6.21 13.65 -10.89
C ARG A 37 7.10 13.14 -12.03
N SER A 38 7.64 11.94 -11.92
CA SER A 38 8.48 11.31 -12.94
C SER A 38 8.23 9.82 -12.98
N TYR A 39 7.91 9.28 -14.15
CA TYR A 39 7.65 7.86 -14.38
C TYR A 39 8.95 7.05 -14.38
N ALA A 40 9.65 6.99 -13.24
CA ALA A 40 10.66 5.99 -13.00
C ALA A 40 9.96 4.76 -12.39
N ALA A 41 9.46 3.87 -13.25
CA ALA A 41 8.88 2.62 -12.80
C ALA A 41 10.01 1.66 -12.39
N LEU A 42 9.93 1.12 -11.18
CA LEU A 42 10.72 -0.05 -10.81
C LEU A 42 10.08 -1.27 -11.48
N GLU A 43 10.86 -2.07 -12.18
CA GLU A 43 10.38 -3.35 -12.70
C GLU A 43 10.16 -4.32 -11.52
N LEU A 44 8.90 -4.58 -11.19
CA LEU A 44 8.51 -5.60 -10.25
C LEU A 44 8.17 -6.89 -11.01
N PRO A 45 8.66 -8.06 -10.57
CA PRO A 45 8.24 -9.33 -11.15
C PRO A 45 6.73 -9.53 -11.04
N THR A 46 6.12 -10.09 -12.09
CA THR A 46 4.69 -10.44 -12.07
C THR A 46 4.41 -11.48 -10.99
N HIS A 47 3.27 -11.35 -10.29
CA HIS A 47 2.85 -12.27 -9.22
C HIS A 47 3.77 -12.32 -7.99
N SER A 48 4.50 -11.25 -7.69
CA SER A 48 5.38 -11.15 -6.51
C SER A 48 4.94 -10.07 -5.51
N PRO A 49 3.79 -10.22 -4.83
CA PRO A 49 3.39 -9.27 -3.79
C PRO A 49 4.34 -9.30 -2.57
N ASP A 50 5.08 -10.40 -2.38
CA ASP A 50 6.16 -10.54 -1.38
C ASP A 50 7.32 -9.56 -1.59
N LEU A 51 7.52 -9.12 -2.83
CA LEU A 51 8.51 -8.10 -3.22
C LEU A 51 7.90 -6.70 -3.37
N ASN A 52 6.64 -6.50 -2.97
CA ASN A 52 6.02 -5.19 -2.92
C ASN A 52 5.75 -4.78 -1.47
N PRO A 53 6.52 -3.84 -0.88
CA PRO A 53 6.48 -3.57 0.55
C PRO A 53 5.11 -3.04 1.02
N ILE A 54 4.35 -2.38 0.14
CA ILE A 54 3.03 -1.86 0.50
C ILE A 54 2.00 -2.96 0.79
N GLU A 55 2.18 -4.17 0.24
CA GLU A 55 1.26 -5.29 0.49
C GLU A 55 1.26 -5.70 1.97
N HIS A 56 2.44 -5.64 2.62
CA HIS A 56 2.55 -5.91 4.06
C HIS A 56 1.94 -4.78 4.89
N LEU A 57 2.04 -3.54 4.40
CA LEU A 57 1.39 -2.41 5.04
C LEU A 57 -0.12 -2.52 4.93
N TRP A 58 -0.67 -3.02 3.82
CA TRP A 58 -2.10 -3.27 3.69
C TRP A 58 -2.62 -4.30 4.68
N ASP A 59 -1.85 -5.37 4.94
CA ASP A 59 -2.20 -6.34 5.98
C ASP A 59 -2.13 -5.71 7.38
N TYR A 60 -1.05 -4.99 7.71
CA TYR A 60 -0.95 -4.27 8.99
C TYR A 60 -2.10 -3.28 9.20
N PHE A 61 -2.38 -2.46 8.19
CA PHE A 61 -3.47 -1.49 8.16
C PHE A 61 -4.83 -2.18 8.35
N GLY A 62 -5.08 -3.29 7.63
CA GLY A 62 -6.30 -4.08 7.76
C GLY A 62 -6.51 -4.60 9.19
N ARG A 63 -5.44 -5.06 9.86
CA ARG A 63 -5.50 -5.47 11.27
C ARG A 63 -5.80 -4.31 12.21
N GLN A 64 -5.21 -3.13 11.98
CA GLN A 64 -5.51 -1.92 12.78
C GLN A 64 -6.98 -1.49 12.62
N VAL A 65 -7.51 -1.55 11.40
CA VAL A 65 -8.93 -1.25 11.11
C VAL A 65 -9.85 -2.29 11.75
N ALA A 66 -9.50 -3.58 11.68
CA ALA A 66 -10.28 -4.65 12.29
C ALA A 66 -10.35 -4.58 13.83
N ALA A 67 -9.39 -3.89 14.47
CA ALA A 67 -9.40 -3.64 15.90
C ALA A 67 -10.37 -2.51 16.31
N LEU A 68 -10.89 -1.74 15.35
CA LEU A 68 -11.94 -0.74 15.60
C LEU A 68 -13.30 -1.41 15.84
N SER A 69 -14.24 -0.61 16.36
CA SER A 69 -15.64 -1.03 16.39
C SER A 69 -16.18 -1.23 14.95
N PRO A 70 -16.97 -2.27 14.69
CA PRO A 70 -17.53 -2.51 13.36
C PRO A 70 -18.34 -1.31 12.85
N PRO A 71 -18.08 -0.81 11.63
CA PRO A 71 -18.79 0.34 11.09
C PRO A 71 -20.23 -0.03 10.71
N ARG A 72 -21.14 0.93 10.84
CA ARG A 72 -22.58 0.80 10.53
C ARG A 72 -22.96 1.40 9.20
N SER A 73 -22.06 2.13 8.55
CA SER A 73 -22.24 2.74 7.24
C SER A 73 -20.93 2.77 6.47
N LEU A 74 -21.01 3.05 5.15
CA LEU A 74 -19.83 3.28 4.33
C LEU A 74 -19.06 4.53 4.78
N ASP A 75 -19.76 5.57 5.21
CA ASP A 75 -19.12 6.79 5.73
C ASP A 75 -18.33 6.51 7.01
N GLU A 76 -18.87 5.69 7.92
CA GLU A 76 -18.18 5.30 9.15
C GLU A 76 -16.95 4.43 8.84
N LEU A 77 -17.06 3.52 7.86
CA LEU A 77 -15.94 2.74 7.37
C LEU A 77 -14.85 3.66 6.79
N GLU A 78 -15.22 4.59 5.91
CA GLU A 78 -14.30 5.54 5.29
C GLU A 78 -13.57 6.40 6.33
N GLN A 79 -14.30 6.95 7.31
CA GLN A 79 -13.70 7.71 8.41
C GLN A 79 -12.75 6.85 9.26
N GLY A 80 -13.09 5.58 9.50
CA GLY A 80 -12.23 4.63 10.19
C GLY A 80 -10.93 4.37 9.42
N LEU A 81 -11.03 4.12 8.12
CA LEU A 81 -9.89 3.92 7.22
C LEU A 81 -8.96 5.14 7.22
N LEU A 82 -9.50 6.33 6.98
CA LEU A 82 -8.74 7.59 6.95
C LEU A 82 -8.04 7.87 8.29
N ARG A 83 -8.75 7.68 9.40
CA ARG A 83 -8.19 7.87 10.75
C ARG A 83 -7.01 6.95 10.99
N VAL A 84 -7.20 5.64 10.78
CA VAL A 84 -6.14 4.66 11.02
C VAL A 84 -4.94 4.96 10.14
N TRP A 85 -5.17 5.22 8.85
CA TRP A 85 -4.10 5.51 7.88
C TRP A 85 -3.26 6.71 8.30
N SER A 86 -3.91 7.83 8.65
CA SER A 86 -3.23 9.04 9.11
C SER A 86 -2.43 8.85 10.42
N SER A 87 -2.74 7.81 11.18
CA SER A 87 -2.10 7.49 12.46
C SER A 87 -0.99 6.45 12.36
N LEU A 88 -0.75 5.87 11.18
CA LEU A 88 0.29 4.88 11.01
C LEU A 88 1.66 5.52 11.31
N PRO A 89 2.50 4.89 12.16
CA PRO A 89 3.83 5.41 12.41
C PRO A 89 4.68 5.38 11.13
N ILE A 90 5.44 6.45 10.87
CA ILE A 90 6.40 6.53 9.75
C ILE A 90 7.35 5.32 9.74
N SER A 91 7.76 4.87 10.94
CA SER A 91 8.64 3.70 11.10
C SER A 91 8.08 2.42 10.50
N VAL A 92 6.76 2.27 10.36
CA VAL A 92 6.17 1.11 9.68
C VAL A 92 6.57 1.12 8.20
N SER A 93 6.47 2.27 7.54
CA SER A 93 6.84 2.42 6.13
C SER A 93 8.35 2.25 5.95
N ASP A 94 9.15 2.88 6.82
CA ASP A 94 10.61 2.82 6.75
C ASP A 94 11.12 1.39 6.94
N ASN A 95 10.66 0.68 7.96
CA ASN A 95 11.07 -0.71 8.22
C ASN A 95 10.72 -1.65 7.05
N LEU A 96 9.59 -1.42 6.39
CA LEU A 96 9.18 -2.23 5.23
C LEU A 96 10.08 -1.96 4.03
N ILE A 97 10.42 -0.70 3.76
CA ILE A 97 11.30 -0.33 2.65
C ILE A 97 12.73 -0.81 2.91
N ASP A 98 13.24 -0.64 4.13
CA ASP A 98 14.57 -1.10 4.54
C ASP A 98 14.69 -2.63 4.47
N SER A 99 13.58 -3.36 4.63
CA SER A 99 13.57 -4.82 4.51
C SER A 99 13.75 -5.35 3.08
N MET A 100 13.61 -4.50 2.05
CA MET A 100 13.60 -4.92 0.64
C MET A 100 14.87 -5.64 0.21
N GLU A 101 16.04 -5.22 0.67
CA GLU A 101 17.30 -5.91 0.36
C GLU A 101 17.28 -7.37 0.84
N SER A 102 16.79 -7.58 2.06
CA SER A 102 16.68 -8.93 2.66
C SER A 102 15.67 -9.79 1.91
N ARG A 103 14.51 -9.22 1.52
CA ARG A 103 13.48 -9.93 0.75
C ARG A 103 13.98 -10.35 -0.62
N CYS A 104 14.63 -9.45 -1.34
CA CYS A 104 15.26 -9.75 -2.63
C CYS A 104 16.29 -10.89 -2.48
N ARG A 105 17.12 -10.84 -1.43
CA ARG A 105 18.08 -11.91 -1.14
C ARG A 105 17.41 -13.25 -0.86
N GLN A 106 16.33 -13.28 -0.09
CA GLN A 106 15.56 -14.51 0.16
C GLN A 106 14.95 -15.05 -1.12
N CYS A 107 14.35 -14.20 -1.96
CA CYS A 107 13.77 -14.59 -3.24
C CYS A 107 14.83 -15.23 -4.16
N ILE A 108 16.04 -14.67 -4.20
CA ILE A 108 17.18 -15.25 -4.92
C ILE A 108 17.55 -16.63 -4.35
N GLN A 109 17.61 -16.78 -3.02
CA GLN A 109 17.93 -18.05 -2.37
C GLN A 109 16.91 -19.16 -2.70
N VAL A 110 15.62 -18.81 -2.77
CA VAL A 110 14.55 -19.74 -3.19
C VAL A 110 14.34 -19.77 -4.71
N ARG A 111 15.27 -19.20 -5.49
CA ARG A 111 15.29 -19.23 -6.96
C ARG A 111 14.01 -18.65 -7.61
N GLY A 112 13.53 -17.52 -7.08
CA GLY A 112 12.29 -16.89 -7.55
C GLY A 112 11.03 -17.52 -6.97
N GLY A 113 11.16 -18.48 -6.07
CA GLY A 113 10.04 -18.99 -5.28
C GLY A 113 9.49 -17.96 -4.30
N HIS A 114 8.33 -18.28 -3.74
CA HIS A 114 7.64 -17.49 -2.74
C HIS A 114 8.46 -17.34 -1.44
N ILE A 115 8.60 -16.12 -0.92
CA ILE A 115 9.17 -15.86 0.41
C ILE A 115 8.06 -15.61 1.45
N PRO A 116 8.28 -15.96 2.73
CA PRO A 116 7.29 -15.73 3.78
C PRO A 116 6.94 -14.25 3.97
N TYR A 117 5.66 -13.99 4.24
CA TYR A 117 5.09 -12.69 4.60
C TYR A 117 5.22 -12.38 6.09
#